data_AF-A0A7S0ENI9-F1
#
_entry.id   AF-A0A7S0ENI9-F1
#
_cell.length_a   1.000
_cell.length_b   1.000
_cell.length_c   1.000
_cell.angle_alpha   90.00
_cell.angle_beta   90.00
_cell.angle_gamma   90.00
#
_symmetry.space_group_name_H-M   'P 1'
#
loop_
_entity.id
_entity.type
_entity.pdbx_description
1 polymer ?
#
loop_
_entity_poly.entity_id
_entity_poly.type
_entity_poly.pdbx_seq_one_letter_code
_entity_poly.pdbx_strand_id
1 'polypeptide(L)'
;RYHRARQQRGSQVAGFHSTSSPPNSLHAMGRSKRPTTSNLFKEYNGNITSRTAKASRSADRDERGKDPYCCCCKSTSVLIFTNTVTFVLSLGLIVVGAFINNEVSGWELKTFDIIGNLVLALGFVIAAVSVIGIFAGRTNSRTLLFVYFMSILLVSYLLLLAVVWALLEGDVMEELLDQNWEQIQKVVGTDASREDMTELMQDYMYATSGVGIAGLLMLVTALVSTVRLLGLRAIAYSCLLSLAMLGGGCVYSGIASRGEVPTATTWLLFGCGGVQVIVAICGISAFKNLNRECARWFFIVLIAACGGLVYVVISSYQYLRDNSMEHPENLMLVFGIALVSDFFMLVTGVAASCFYCKQKGAFAAADKSAEGTIHFSNNDKRFGKKGRGRNGKGRAREIQLTNVRTAL
;
A
#
# COMPACT_ATOMS: atom_id res chain seq x y z
N ARG A 1 -3.99 -33.57 -35.28
CA ARG A 1 -3.20 -34.60 -34.54
C ARG A 1 -3.18 -34.21 -33.08
N TYR A 2 -3.96 -34.94 -32.29
CA TYR A 2 -4.15 -34.78 -30.85
C TYR A 2 -2.89 -35.18 -30.08
N HIS A 3 -2.57 -34.49 -28.99
CA HIS A 3 -2.18 -35.17 -27.76
C HIS A 3 -2.45 -34.28 -26.53
N ARG A 4 -3.44 -34.70 -25.74
CA ARG A 4 -3.62 -34.38 -24.32
C ARG A 4 -2.60 -35.20 -23.52
N ALA A 5 -2.04 -34.62 -22.47
CA ALA A 5 -1.49 -35.36 -21.35
C ALA A 5 -2.15 -34.89 -20.04
N ARG A 6 -3.08 -35.72 -19.54
CA ARG A 6 -3.55 -35.73 -18.15
C ARG A 6 -2.48 -36.41 -17.31
N GLN A 7 -2.13 -35.86 -16.16
CA GLN A 7 -1.48 -36.62 -15.10
C GLN A 7 -2.34 -36.53 -13.83
N GLN A 8 -3.05 -37.62 -13.57
CA GLN A 8 -3.57 -37.99 -12.25
C GLN A 8 -2.49 -38.84 -11.57
N ARG A 9 -2.18 -38.56 -10.30
CA ARG A 9 -1.74 -39.60 -9.36
C ARG A 9 -2.41 -39.35 -8.02
N GLY A 10 -3.20 -40.34 -7.61
CA GLY A 10 -3.69 -40.49 -6.25
C GLY A 10 -2.85 -41.50 -5.48
N SER A 11 -3.05 -41.43 -4.16
CA SER A 11 -2.93 -42.47 -3.14
C SER A 11 -1.54 -43.05 -2.85
N GLN A 12 -1.10 -42.92 -1.59
CA GLN A 12 -0.85 -44.11 -0.77
C GLN A 12 -0.89 -43.78 0.73
N VAL A 13 -1.55 -44.69 1.44
CA VAL A 13 -1.73 -44.81 2.89
C VAL A 13 -0.76 -45.87 3.40
N ALA A 14 -0.06 -45.59 4.50
CA ALA A 14 0.49 -46.54 5.47
C ALA A 14 0.80 -45.71 6.73
N GLY A 15 0.40 -46.03 7.97
CA GLY A 15 0.13 -47.32 8.57
C GLY A 15 1.33 -47.73 9.42
N PHE A 16 1.39 -47.32 10.69
CA PHE A 16 2.25 -47.95 11.70
C PHE A 16 1.58 -47.99 13.07
N HIS A 17 1.48 -49.22 13.58
CA HIS A 17 1.04 -49.64 14.90
C HIS A 17 2.27 -49.97 15.77
N SER A 18 2.19 -49.68 17.07
CA SER A 18 2.81 -50.43 18.18
C SER A 18 2.27 -49.87 19.50
N THR A 19 1.36 -50.56 20.24
CA THR A 19 1.62 -51.57 21.32
C THR A 19 2.67 -51.10 22.34
N SER A 20 2.49 -51.03 23.66
CA SER A 20 1.71 -51.85 24.60
C SER A 20 1.83 -51.32 26.07
N SER A 21 0.70 -51.25 26.81
CA SER A 21 0.47 -51.74 28.20
C SER A 21 1.17 -51.10 29.44
N PRO A 22 0.65 -51.30 30.70
CA PRO A 22 -0.74 -51.26 31.20
C PRO A 22 -0.84 -50.53 32.60
N PRO A 23 -1.74 -50.87 33.58
CA PRO A 23 -2.70 -49.90 34.12
C PRO A 23 -2.60 -49.67 35.66
N ASN A 24 -3.39 -48.75 36.20
CA ASN A 24 -3.88 -48.75 37.60
C ASN A 24 -5.15 -47.87 37.66
N SER A 25 -6.32 -48.45 37.94
CA SER A 25 -7.10 -48.32 39.20
C SER A 25 -7.64 -46.89 39.46
N LEU A 26 -8.84 -46.58 39.94
CA LEU A 26 -10.01 -47.31 40.44
C LEU A 26 -11.09 -46.20 40.66
N HIS A 27 -12.37 -46.54 40.51
CA HIS A 27 -13.56 -45.90 41.10
C HIS A 27 -13.79 -44.37 41.03
N ALA A 28 -14.84 -43.99 40.30
CA ALA A 28 -15.94 -43.20 40.87
C ALA A 28 -17.25 -43.46 40.09
N MET A 29 -18.17 -44.18 40.73
CA MET A 29 -19.57 -44.31 40.29
C MET A 29 -20.29 -42.97 40.48
N GLY A 30 -20.85 -42.44 39.39
CA GLY A 30 -21.67 -41.23 39.41
C GLY A 30 -22.88 -41.34 38.48
N ARG A 31 -24.00 -41.80 39.04
CA ARG A 31 -25.40 -41.62 38.61
C ARG A 31 -25.68 -41.49 37.09
N SER A 32 -26.12 -42.61 36.54
CA SER A 32 -26.87 -42.72 35.28
C SER A 32 -28.13 -41.85 35.30
N LYS A 33 -28.13 -40.76 34.53
CA LYS A 33 -29.35 -40.10 34.03
C LYS A 33 -29.66 -40.71 32.67
N ARG A 34 -30.77 -41.43 32.56
CA ARG A 34 -31.34 -41.90 31.28
C ARG A 34 -31.47 -40.71 30.32
N PRO A 35 -30.85 -40.73 29.13
CA PRO A 35 -31.13 -39.74 28.11
C PRO A 35 -32.53 -40.01 27.54
N THR A 36 -33.39 -39.01 27.63
CA THR A 36 -34.67 -38.97 26.91
C THR A 36 -34.39 -38.93 25.41
N THR A 37 -35.09 -39.80 24.68
CA THR A 37 -34.97 -40.03 23.22
C THR A 37 -35.29 -38.81 22.34
N SER A 38 -35.70 -37.68 22.92
CA SER A 38 -35.96 -36.43 22.19
C SER A 38 -34.72 -35.60 21.87
N ASN A 39 -33.60 -35.81 22.56
CA ASN A 39 -32.36 -35.05 22.31
C ASN A 39 -31.50 -35.65 21.19
N LEU A 40 -31.59 -36.96 20.94
CA LEU A 40 -30.86 -37.63 19.85
C LEU A 40 -31.36 -37.22 18.45
N PHE A 41 -32.65 -36.91 18.31
CA PHE A 41 -33.22 -36.47 17.02
C PHE A 41 -32.84 -35.03 16.65
N LYS A 42 -32.58 -34.16 17.64
CA LYS A 42 -32.14 -32.77 17.40
C LYS A 42 -30.67 -32.70 16.98
N GLU A 43 -29.83 -33.55 17.55
CA GLU A 43 -28.39 -33.57 17.26
C GLU A 43 -28.08 -34.24 15.91
N TYR A 44 -28.87 -35.24 15.51
CA TYR A 44 -28.70 -35.88 14.20
C TYR A 44 -29.16 -35.00 13.02
N ASN A 45 -30.25 -34.22 13.19
CA ASN A 45 -30.72 -33.31 12.14
C ASN A 45 -29.88 -32.03 11.96
N GLY A 46 -29.18 -31.57 13.00
CA GLY A 46 -28.26 -30.42 12.91
C GLY A 46 -26.96 -30.73 12.15
N ASN A 47 -26.53 -32.00 12.16
CA ASN A 47 -25.29 -32.41 11.49
C ASN A 47 -25.48 -32.68 9.98
N ILE A 48 -26.66 -33.11 9.55
CA ILE A 48 -26.95 -33.37 8.13
C ILE A 48 -27.17 -32.06 7.36
N THR A 49 -27.86 -31.08 7.97
CA THR A 49 -28.11 -29.76 7.36
C THR A 49 -26.84 -28.89 7.31
N SER A 50 -25.91 -29.02 8.27
CA SER A 50 -24.65 -28.27 8.26
C SER A 50 -23.61 -28.81 7.27
N ARG A 51 -23.60 -30.14 7.02
CA ARG A 51 -22.70 -30.75 6.03
C ARG A 51 -23.19 -30.55 4.59
N THR A 52 -24.49 -30.64 4.33
CA THR A 52 -25.04 -30.32 2.99
C THR A 52 -24.98 -28.83 2.68
N ALA A 53 -25.17 -27.92 3.65
CA ALA A 53 -25.00 -26.48 3.43
C ALA A 53 -23.54 -26.04 3.21
N LYS A 54 -22.55 -26.78 3.73
CA LYS A 54 -21.12 -26.54 3.44
C LYS A 54 -20.70 -27.12 2.09
N ALA A 55 -21.20 -28.30 1.73
CA ALA A 55 -20.93 -28.92 0.43
C ALA A 55 -21.62 -28.19 -0.74
N SER A 56 -22.82 -27.65 -0.53
CA SER A 56 -23.50 -26.83 -1.54
C SER A 56 -22.84 -25.46 -1.72
N ARG A 57 -22.25 -24.86 -0.67
CA ARG A 57 -21.45 -23.62 -0.80
C ARG A 57 -20.08 -23.84 -1.48
N SER A 58 -19.53 -25.04 -1.46
CA SER A 58 -18.29 -25.34 -2.21
C SER A 58 -18.58 -25.68 -3.67
N ALA A 59 -19.66 -26.41 -3.96
CA ALA A 59 -20.05 -26.73 -5.34
C ALA A 59 -20.58 -25.49 -6.11
N ASP A 60 -21.30 -24.60 -5.43
CA ASP A 60 -21.83 -23.35 -6.00
C ASP A 60 -20.77 -22.24 -6.16
N ARG A 61 -19.51 -22.53 -5.77
CA ARG A 61 -18.33 -21.68 -6.02
C ARG A 61 -17.59 -22.06 -7.30
N ASP A 62 -17.68 -23.32 -7.73
CA ASP A 62 -16.97 -23.82 -8.91
C ASP A 62 -17.83 -23.75 -10.19
N GLU A 63 -19.17 -23.70 -10.06
CA GLU A 63 -20.10 -23.61 -11.21
C GLU A 63 -20.73 -22.22 -11.42
N ARG A 64 -20.43 -21.24 -10.57
CA ARG A 64 -20.71 -19.84 -10.91
C ARG A 64 -19.81 -19.49 -12.07
N GLY A 65 -20.41 -19.55 -13.25
CA GLY A 65 -19.79 -19.33 -14.55
C GLY A 65 -18.75 -18.23 -14.47
N LYS A 66 -17.62 -18.47 -15.13
CA LYS A 66 -16.67 -17.41 -15.46
C LYS A 66 -17.46 -16.32 -16.18
N ASP A 67 -17.96 -15.35 -15.44
CA ASP A 67 -18.46 -14.12 -16.00
C ASP A 67 -17.31 -13.61 -16.86
N PRO A 68 -17.50 -13.44 -18.19
CA PRO A 68 -16.43 -13.05 -19.09
C PRO A 68 -15.87 -11.65 -18.79
N TYR A 69 -16.39 -10.98 -17.75
CA TYR A 69 -16.04 -9.65 -17.30
C TYR A 69 -15.78 -9.59 -15.80
N CYS A 70 -14.92 -10.45 -15.25
CA CYS A 70 -14.42 -10.23 -13.90
C CYS A 70 -13.60 -8.92 -13.85
N CYS A 71 -14.04 -7.93 -13.08
CA CYS A 71 -13.34 -6.64 -12.90
C CYS A 71 -11.88 -6.80 -12.42
N CYS A 72 -11.56 -7.91 -11.75
CA CYS A 72 -10.20 -8.25 -11.35
C CYS A 72 -9.31 -8.57 -12.56
N CYS A 73 -9.83 -9.28 -13.57
CA CYS A 73 -9.06 -9.62 -14.78
C CYS A 73 -8.65 -8.36 -15.55
N LYS A 74 -9.53 -7.37 -15.68
CA LYS A 74 -9.20 -6.08 -16.32
C LYS A 74 -8.10 -5.34 -15.56
N SER A 75 -8.19 -5.29 -14.22
CA SER A 75 -7.21 -4.60 -13.39
C SER A 75 -5.83 -5.26 -13.45
N THR A 76 -5.77 -6.59 -13.48
CA THR A 76 -4.52 -7.35 -13.65
C THR A 76 -3.89 -7.12 -15.03
N SER A 77 -4.69 -7.12 -16.11
CA SER A 77 -4.19 -6.83 -17.45
C SER A 77 -3.64 -5.41 -17.58
N VAL A 78 -4.35 -4.41 -17.04
CA VAL A 78 -3.87 -3.02 -17.00
C VAL A 78 -2.57 -2.92 -16.23
N LEU A 79 -2.49 -3.55 -15.03
CA LEU A 79 -1.27 -3.55 -14.22
C LEU A 79 -0.07 -4.15 -14.97
N ILE A 80 -0.24 -5.30 -15.63
CA ILE A 80 0.84 -5.93 -16.40
C ILE A 80 1.26 -5.05 -17.57
N PHE A 81 0.28 -4.47 -18.28
CA PHE A 81 0.55 -3.59 -19.42
C PHE A 81 1.32 -2.34 -19.01
N THR A 82 0.85 -1.61 -17.98
CA THR A 82 1.53 -0.39 -17.50
C THR A 82 2.95 -0.69 -17.04
N ASN A 83 3.17 -1.80 -16.33
CA ASN A 83 4.51 -2.20 -15.91
C ASN A 83 5.43 -2.60 -17.06
N THR A 84 4.87 -3.22 -18.11
CA THR A 84 5.65 -3.58 -19.30
C THR A 84 6.13 -2.32 -20.01
N VAL A 85 5.25 -1.32 -20.15
CA VAL A 85 5.60 -0.02 -20.74
C VAL A 85 6.64 0.71 -19.87
N THR A 86 6.44 0.83 -18.56
CA THR A 86 7.43 1.47 -17.68
C THR A 86 8.76 0.74 -17.64
N PHE A 87 8.76 -0.59 -17.77
CA PHE A 87 10.00 -1.36 -17.90
C PHE A 87 10.77 -0.96 -19.16
N VAL A 88 10.10 -0.91 -20.33
CA VAL A 88 10.75 -0.48 -21.58
C VAL A 88 11.28 0.96 -21.46
N LEU A 89 10.51 1.87 -20.86
CA LEU A 89 10.96 3.25 -20.64
C LEU A 89 12.17 3.32 -19.70
N SER A 90 12.20 2.47 -18.66
CA SER A 90 13.34 2.42 -17.75
C SER A 90 14.62 1.91 -18.40
N LEU A 91 14.52 1.00 -19.39
CA LEU A 91 15.67 0.62 -20.21
C LEU A 91 16.19 1.80 -21.03
N GLY A 92 15.28 2.63 -21.56
CA GLY A 92 15.64 3.90 -22.21
C GLY A 92 16.42 4.82 -21.28
N LEU A 93 15.95 5.00 -20.04
CA LEU A 93 16.65 5.81 -19.02
C LEU A 93 18.03 5.24 -18.68
N ILE A 94 18.18 3.92 -18.59
CA ILE A 94 19.48 3.29 -18.35
C ILE A 94 20.43 3.57 -19.52
N VAL A 95 19.97 3.45 -20.76
CA VAL A 95 20.79 3.77 -21.95
C VAL A 95 21.20 5.23 -21.97
N VAL A 96 20.27 6.15 -21.67
CA VAL A 96 20.57 7.60 -21.59
C VAL A 96 21.57 7.89 -20.47
N GLY A 97 21.38 7.33 -19.27
CA GLY A 97 22.31 7.51 -18.16
C GLY A 97 23.70 6.95 -18.47
N ALA A 98 23.78 5.79 -19.14
CA ALA A 98 25.05 5.21 -19.57
C ALA A 98 25.73 6.08 -20.65
N PHE A 99 24.96 6.65 -21.58
CA PHE A 99 25.47 7.57 -22.58
C PHE A 99 26.04 8.83 -21.93
N ILE A 100 25.32 9.45 -20.99
CA ILE A 100 25.80 10.61 -20.22
C ILE A 100 27.12 10.23 -19.51
N ASN A 101 27.16 9.10 -18.82
CA ASN A 101 28.36 8.67 -18.11
C ASN A 101 29.53 8.27 -19.01
N ASN A 102 29.34 7.95 -20.28
CA ASN A 102 30.44 7.56 -21.17
C ASN A 102 30.94 8.72 -22.02
N GLU A 103 30.02 9.57 -22.52
CA GLU A 103 30.35 10.68 -23.42
C GLU A 103 30.59 12.00 -22.67
N VAL A 104 29.86 12.23 -21.56
CA VAL A 104 29.91 13.48 -20.79
C VAL A 104 30.90 13.40 -19.62
N SER A 105 31.22 12.21 -19.11
CA SER A 105 32.26 12.04 -18.07
C SER A 105 33.66 12.42 -18.56
N GLY A 106 33.89 12.43 -19.87
CA GLY A 106 35.10 12.97 -20.48
C GLY A 106 35.28 14.48 -20.25
N TRP A 107 34.30 15.17 -19.67
CA TRP A 107 34.29 16.62 -19.46
C TRP A 107 34.89 17.03 -18.11
N GLU A 108 35.40 16.06 -17.32
CA GLU A 108 36.02 16.23 -15.99
C GLU A 108 35.16 16.94 -14.92
N LEU A 109 33.90 17.21 -15.24
CA LEU A 109 32.94 17.86 -14.37
C LEU A 109 32.25 16.82 -13.49
N LYS A 110 32.68 16.71 -12.23
CA LYS A 110 32.11 15.80 -11.22
C LYS A 110 30.59 15.86 -11.12
N THR A 111 29.98 17.01 -11.41
CA THR A 111 28.53 17.22 -11.38
C THR A 111 27.81 16.37 -12.43
N PHE A 112 28.35 16.26 -13.66
CA PHE A 112 27.73 15.46 -14.72
C PHE A 112 27.85 13.96 -14.45
N ASP A 113 28.95 13.50 -13.85
CA ASP A 113 29.09 12.11 -13.39
C ASP A 113 28.05 11.75 -12.33
N ILE A 114 27.80 12.67 -11.38
CA ILE A 114 26.77 12.46 -10.35
C ILE A 114 25.39 12.37 -10.99
N ILE A 115 25.08 13.28 -11.93
CA ILE A 115 23.80 13.28 -12.64
C ILE A 115 23.61 11.99 -13.45
N GLY A 116 24.58 11.58 -14.25
CA GLY A 116 24.50 10.36 -15.05
C GLY A 116 24.35 9.10 -14.19
N ASN A 117 25.08 9.01 -13.08
CA ASN A 117 24.93 7.93 -12.09
C ASN A 117 23.54 7.91 -11.43
N LEU A 118 22.98 9.08 -11.10
CA LEU A 118 21.62 9.19 -10.56
C LEU A 118 20.56 8.73 -11.56
N VAL A 119 20.68 9.14 -12.82
CA VAL A 119 19.77 8.70 -13.90
C VAL A 119 19.85 7.20 -14.10
N LEU A 120 21.07 6.62 -14.12
CA LEU A 120 21.28 5.17 -14.18
C LEU A 120 20.62 4.46 -13.00
N ALA A 121 20.91 4.89 -11.78
CA ALA A 121 20.37 4.29 -10.56
C ALA A 121 18.84 4.32 -10.55
N LEU A 122 18.25 5.46 -10.92
CA LEU A 122 16.81 5.62 -11.04
C LEU A 122 16.22 4.67 -12.10
N GLY A 123 16.88 4.55 -13.26
CA GLY A 123 16.50 3.61 -14.31
C GLY A 123 16.46 2.16 -13.81
N PHE A 124 17.49 1.71 -13.11
CA PHE A 124 17.52 0.36 -12.51
C PHE A 124 16.43 0.15 -11.47
N VAL A 125 16.18 1.13 -10.61
CA VAL A 125 15.11 1.05 -9.61
C VAL A 125 13.74 0.93 -10.28
N ILE A 126 13.44 1.77 -11.28
CA ILE A 126 12.15 1.70 -12.00
C ILE A 126 12.01 0.36 -12.74
N ALA A 127 13.10 -0.15 -13.33
CA ALA A 127 13.12 -1.45 -13.99
C ALA A 127 12.79 -2.59 -13.01
N ALA A 128 13.46 -2.61 -11.85
CA ALA A 128 13.23 -3.60 -10.80
C ALA A 128 11.78 -3.56 -10.29
N VAL A 129 11.26 -2.37 -10.00
CA VAL A 129 9.87 -2.18 -9.56
C VAL A 129 8.88 -2.65 -10.62
N SER A 130 9.14 -2.36 -11.89
CA SER A 130 8.31 -2.80 -13.00
C SER A 130 8.26 -4.33 -13.13
N VAL A 131 9.41 -5.00 -12.96
CA VAL A 131 9.50 -6.46 -12.94
C VAL A 131 8.69 -7.04 -11.78
N ILE A 132 8.82 -6.48 -10.57
CA ILE A 132 8.02 -6.89 -9.41
C ILE A 132 6.52 -6.72 -9.71
N GLY A 133 6.13 -5.63 -10.38
CA GLY A 133 4.74 -5.38 -10.80
C GLY A 133 4.18 -6.42 -11.75
N ILE A 134 4.98 -6.83 -12.75
CA ILE A 134 4.61 -7.91 -13.69
C ILE A 134 4.42 -9.23 -12.93
N PHE A 135 5.37 -9.58 -12.04
CA PHE A 135 5.27 -10.81 -11.24
C PHE A 135 4.09 -10.78 -10.25
N ALA A 136 3.84 -9.63 -9.61
CA ALA A 136 2.69 -9.45 -8.72
C ALA A 136 1.36 -9.66 -9.48
N GLY A 137 1.25 -9.09 -10.69
CA GLY A 137 0.08 -9.30 -11.55
C GLY A 137 -0.10 -10.75 -12.01
N ARG A 138 0.99 -11.43 -12.38
CA ARG A 138 0.95 -12.84 -12.83
C ARG A 138 0.62 -13.83 -11.72
N THR A 139 1.23 -13.66 -10.56
CA THR A 139 1.10 -14.60 -9.43
C THR A 139 -0.15 -14.36 -8.58
N ASN A 140 -0.77 -13.17 -8.68
CA ASN A 140 -1.82 -12.71 -7.77
C ASN A 140 -1.43 -12.83 -6.28
N SER A 141 -0.12 -12.81 -5.97
CA SER A 141 0.37 -12.85 -4.60
C SER A 141 0.16 -11.51 -3.93
N ARG A 142 -0.62 -11.49 -2.84
CA ARG A 142 -0.92 -10.27 -2.08
C ARG A 142 0.35 -9.64 -1.50
N THR A 143 1.32 -10.44 -1.09
CA THR A 143 2.58 -9.95 -0.54
C THR A 143 3.41 -9.25 -1.61
N LEU A 144 3.57 -9.85 -2.79
CA LEU A 144 4.30 -9.21 -3.90
C LEU A 144 3.60 -7.94 -4.37
N LEU A 145 2.27 -7.96 -4.44
CA LEU A 145 1.47 -6.80 -4.82
C LEU A 145 1.59 -5.67 -3.79
N PHE A 146 1.76 -6.00 -2.51
CA PHE A 146 2.03 -5.02 -1.45
C PHE A 146 3.45 -4.45 -1.52
N VAL A 147 4.47 -5.30 -1.72
CA VAL A 147 5.85 -4.83 -1.93
C VAL A 147 5.89 -3.88 -3.13
N TYR A 148 5.29 -4.29 -4.24
CA TYR A 148 5.14 -3.44 -5.42
C TYR A 148 4.42 -2.13 -5.14
N PHE A 149 3.30 -2.16 -4.39
CA PHE A 149 2.57 -0.96 -3.99
C PHE A 149 3.48 0.03 -3.26
N MET A 150 4.25 -0.44 -2.28
CA MET A 150 5.17 0.40 -1.52
C MET A 150 6.32 0.93 -2.37
N SER A 151 6.87 0.10 -3.26
CA SER A 151 7.94 0.52 -4.16
C SER A 151 7.48 1.57 -5.17
N ILE A 152 6.31 1.40 -5.80
CA ILE A 152 5.75 2.42 -6.71
C ILE A 152 5.53 3.73 -5.99
N LEU A 153 5.03 3.65 -4.78
CA LEU A 153 4.76 4.79 -3.94
C LEU A 153 6.05 5.59 -3.69
N LEU A 154 7.11 4.90 -3.24
CA LEU A 154 8.42 5.51 -3.02
C LEU A 154 8.98 6.14 -4.30
N VAL A 155 8.97 5.40 -5.42
CA VAL A 155 9.45 5.89 -6.72
C VAL A 155 8.65 7.12 -7.17
N SER A 156 7.32 7.11 -7.01
CA SER A 156 6.47 8.25 -7.39
C SER A 156 6.81 9.50 -6.59
N TYR A 157 7.13 9.35 -5.31
CA TYR A 157 7.55 10.46 -4.46
C TYR A 157 8.92 11.02 -4.82
N LEU A 158 9.91 10.15 -5.04
CA LEU A 158 11.23 10.58 -5.51
C LEU A 158 11.14 11.29 -6.87
N LEU A 159 10.30 10.79 -7.77
CA LEU A 159 10.06 11.39 -9.07
C LEU A 159 9.36 12.75 -8.94
N LEU A 160 8.39 12.88 -8.01
CA LEU A 160 7.76 14.16 -7.72
C LEU A 160 8.76 15.19 -7.19
N LEU A 161 9.62 14.80 -6.25
CA LEU A 161 10.68 15.67 -5.74
C LEU A 161 11.63 16.10 -6.86
N ALA A 162 12.01 15.19 -7.75
CA ALA A 162 12.86 15.50 -8.90
C ALA A 162 12.17 16.47 -9.88
N VAL A 163 10.88 16.30 -10.15
CA VAL A 163 10.11 17.23 -11.00
C VAL A 163 10.00 18.61 -10.35
N VAL A 164 9.67 18.67 -9.04
CA VAL A 164 9.59 19.94 -8.31
C VAL A 164 10.95 20.64 -8.31
N TRP A 165 12.02 19.91 -8.03
CA TRP A 165 13.39 20.42 -8.12
C TRP A 165 13.68 20.98 -9.51
N ALA A 166 13.43 20.20 -10.56
CA ALA A 166 13.69 20.63 -11.94
C ALA A 166 12.89 21.89 -12.35
N LEU A 167 11.70 22.09 -11.78
CA LEU A 167 10.88 23.28 -12.04
C LEU A 167 11.32 24.51 -11.24
N LEU A 168 11.94 24.34 -10.07
CA LEU A 168 12.37 25.43 -9.20
C LEU A 168 13.80 25.90 -9.50
N GLU A 169 14.68 24.98 -9.87
CA GLU A 169 16.12 25.24 -10.04
C GLU A 169 16.50 25.72 -11.46
N GLY A 170 15.51 26.14 -12.27
CA GLY A 170 15.75 26.63 -13.63
C GLY A 170 16.77 27.78 -13.67
N ASP A 171 16.67 28.71 -12.73
CA ASP A 171 17.57 29.87 -12.63
C ASP A 171 18.97 29.49 -12.10
N VAL A 172 19.05 28.44 -11.27
CA VAL A 172 20.32 27.95 -10.70
C VAL A 172 21.16 27.22 -11.75
N MET A 173 20.52 26.60 -12.75
CA MET A 173 21.24 26.00 -13.85
C MET A 173 21.97 27.04 -14.71
N GLU A 174 21.40 28.24 -14.87
CA GLU A 174 22.09 29.35 -15.53
C GLU A 174 23.31 29.79 -14.72
N GLU A 175 23.19 29.89 -13.39
CA GLU A 175 24.33 30.21 -12.52
C GLU A 175 25.42 29.12 -12.53
N LEU A 176 25.04 27.84 -12.57
CA LEU A 176 25.99 26.74 -12.71
C LEU A 176 26.67 26.73 -14.08
N LEU A 177 25.95 27.08 -15.14
CA LEU A 177 26.53 27.24 -16.47
C LEU A 177 27.56 28.37 -16.46
N ASP A 178 27.25 29.49 -15.81
CA ASP A 178 28.12 30.66 -15.73
C ASP A 178 29.42 30.36 -15.00
N GLN A 179 29.31 29.68 -13.85
CA GLN A 179 30.47 29.31 -13.06
C GLN A 179 31.39 28.31 -13.77
N ASN A 180 30.84 27.47 -14.66
CA ASN A 180 31.58 26.39 -15.30
C ASN A 180 31.75 26.58 -16.82
N TRP A 181 31.39 27.74 -17.37
CA TRP A 181 31.33 27.95 -18.82
C TRP A 181 32.67 27.72 -19.50
N GLU A 182 33.77 28.22 -18.92
CA GLU A 182 35.11 28.01 -19.49
C GLU A 182 35.50 26.53 -19.59
N GLN A 183 35.02 25.68 -18.69
CA GLN A 183 35.27 24.24 -18.72
C GLN A 183 34.38 23.58 -19.78
N ILE A 184 33.10 23.94 -19.81
CA ILE A 184 32.14 23.42 -20.79
C ILE A 184 32.56 23.81 -22.22
N GLN A 185 32.94 25.07 -22.45
CA GLN A 185 33.34 25.59 -23.76
C GLN A 185 34.58 24.88 -24.32
N LYS A 186 35.51 24.43 -23.47
CA LYS A 186 36.68 23.63 -23.91
C LYS A 186 36.26 22.30 -24.52
N VAL A 187 35.12 21.75 -24.10
CA VAL A 187 34.66 20.43 -24.54
C VAL A 187 33.66 20.52 -25.68
N VAL A 188 32.71 21.45 -25.59
CA VAL A 188 31.68 21.66 -26.63
C VAL A 188 32.28 22.34 -27.87
N GLY A 189 33.43 23.01 -27.71
CA GLY A 189 34.12 23.74 -28.78
C GLY A 189 33.83 25.24 -28.73
N THR A 190 34.74 26.03 -29.29
CA THR A 190 34.66 27.50 -29.29
C THR A 190 33.48 28.06 -30.09
N ASP A 191 32.90 27.25 -30.96
CA ASP A 191 31.83 27.65 -31.88
C ASP A 191 30.44 27.60 -31.23
N ALA A 192 30.31 26.94 -30.07
CA ALA A 192 29.05 26.91 -29.33
C ALA A 192 28.86 28.20 -28.54
N SER A 193 27.75 28.88 -28.78
CA SER A 193 27.38 30.05 -28.00
C SER A 193 26.80 29.63 -26.65
N ARG A 194 26.99 30.49 -25.64
CA ARG A 194 26.43 30.29 -24.31
C ARG A 194 24.91 30.29 -24.35
N GLU A 195 24.33 31.21 -25.11
CA GLU A 195 22.88 31.34 -25.25
C GLU A 195 22.26 30.05 -25.80
N ASP A 196 22.88 29.44 -26.81
CA ASP A 196 22.42 28.17 -27.38
C ASP A 196 22.46 27.02 -26.36
N MET A 197 23.50 26.95 -25.51
CA MET A 197 23.58 25.89 -24.49
C MET A 197 22.62 26.12 -23.32
N THR A 198 22.37 27.38 -22.94
CA THR A 198 21.35 27.70 -21.94
C THR A 198 19.96 27.31 -22.44
N GLU A 199 19.62 27.68 -23.68
CA GLU A 199 18.34 27.31 -24.31
C GLU A 199 18.19 25.79 -24.39
N LEU A 200 19.24 25.10 -24.84
CA LEU A 200 19.26 23.64 -24.92
C LEU A 200 19.05 22.98 -23.54
N MET A 201 19.71 23.48 -22.49
CA MET A 201 19.56 22.92 -21.14
C MET A 201 18.18 23.20 -20.55
N GLN A 202 17.60 24.39 -20.80
CA GLN A 202 16.23 24.69 -20.43
C GLN A 202 15.24 23.75 -21.14
N ASP A 203 15.40 23.56 -22.45
CA ASP A 203 14.58 22.62 -23.23
C ASP A 203 14.69 21.19 -22.70
N TYR A 204 15.89 20.73 -22.35
CA TYR A 204 16.08 19.42 -21.72
C TYR A 204 15.41 19.33 -20.34
N MET A 205 15.44 20.38 -19.52
CA MET A 205 14.79 20.41 -18.20
C MET A 205 13.26 20.39 -18.33
N TYR A 206 12.70 21.15 -19.27
CA TYR A 206 11.27 21.11 -19.58
C TYR A 206 10.84 19.75 -20.15
N ALA A 207 11.61 19.19 -21.08
CA ALA A 207 11.35 17.85 -21.60
C ALA A 207 11.41 16.79 -20.48
N THR A 208 12.42 16.88 -19.60
CA THR A 208 12.61 15.95 -18.48
C THR A 208 11.47 16.05 -17.47
N SER A 209 11.04 17.26 -17.12
CA SER A 209 9.88 17.47 -16.24
C SER A 209 8.58 16.95 -16.87
N GLY A 210 8.38 17.14 -18.18
CA GLY A 210 7.25 16.59 -18.93
C GLY A 210 7.21 15.06 -18.92
N VAL A 211 8.36 14.42 -19.18
CA VAL A 211 8.53 12.96 -19.08
C VAL A 211 8.29 12.48 -17.65
N GLY A 212 8.78 13.22 -16.64
CA GLY A 212 8.53 12.95 -15.24
C GLY A 212 7.04 12.99 -14.90
N ILE A 213 6.31 14.03 -15.30
CA ILE A 213 4.86 14.14 -15.09
C ILE A 213 4.12 12.97 -15.78
N ALA A 214 4.47 12.64 -17.02
CA ALA A 214 3.88 11.51 -17.73
C ALA A 214 4.15 10.17 -17.01
N GLY A 215 5.38 9.97 -16.54
CA GLY A 215 5.76 8.83 -15.71
C GLY A 215 4.93 8.75 -14.43
N LEU A 216 4.72 9.88 -13.76
CA LEU A 216 3.93 9.97 -12.53
C LEU A 216 2.46 9.61 -12.78
N LEU A 217 1.88 10.07 -13.89
CA LEU A 217 0.52 9.70 -14.31
C LEU A 217 0.39 8.19 -14.57
N MET A 218 1.39 7.57 -15.21
CA MET A 218 1.42 6.11 -15.40
C MET A 218 1.52 5.36 -14.06
N LEU A 219 2.38 5.82 -13.14
CA LEU A 219 2.50 5.23 -11.81
C LEU A 219 1.19 5.36 -11.02
N VAL A 220 0.47 6.48 -11.15
CA VAL A 220 -0.88 6.65 -10.56
C VAL A 220 -1.87 5.64 -11.13
N THR A 221 -1.85 5.37 -12.44
CA THR A 221 -2.75 4.36 -13.04
C THR A 221 -2.44 2.95 -12.53
N ALA A 222 -1.16 2.64 -12.35
CA ALA A 222 -0.72 1.38 -11.77
C ALA A 222 -1.09 1.29 -10.28
N LEU A 223 -0.96 2.38 -9.54
CA LEU A 223 -1.38 2.51 -8.14
C LEU A 223 -2.87 2.22 -7.98
N VAL A 224 -3.72 2.86 -8.79
CA VAL A 224 -5.18 2.63 -8.76
C VAL A 224 -5.53 1.17 -9.03
N SER A 225 -4.84 0.55 -9.98
CA SER A 225 -5.03 -0.88 -10.31
C SER A 225 -4.63 -1.78 -9.14
N THR A 226 -3.50 -1.49 -8.49
CA THR A 226 -3.02 -2.20 -7.30
C THR A 226 -3.95 -2.04 -6.10
N VAL A 227 -4.47 -0.83 -5.86
CA VAL A 227 -5.43 -0.56 -4.78
C VAL A 227 -6.71 -1.37 -4.95
N ARG A 228 -7.19 -1.51 -6.20
CA ARG A 228 -8.35 -2.36 -6.51
C ARG A 228 -8.09 -3.84 -6.21
N LEU A 229 -6.87 -4.32 -6.47
CA LEU A 229 -6.49 -5.72 -6.29
C LEU A 229 -6.18 -6.08 -4.82
N LEU A 230 -5.48 -5.22 -4.07
CA LEU A 230 -5.18 -5.43 -2.64
C LEU A 230 -6.39 -5.19 -1.73
N GLY A 231 -7.20 -4.20 -2.07
CA GLY A 231 -8.25 -3.67 -1.21
C GLY A 231 -7.70 -2.70 -0.14
N LEU A 232 -8.43 -1.59 0.05
CA LEU A 232 -8.06 -0.50 0.95
C LEU A 232 -7.76 -0.92 2.40
N ARG A 233 -8.47 -1.94 2.94
CA ARG A 233 -8.22 -2.42 4.32
C ARG A 233 -6.84 -3.04 4.47
N ALA A 234 -6.47 -3.92 3.55
CA ALA A 234 -5.18 -4.59 3.60
C ALA A 234 -4.04 -3.56 3.46
N ILE A 235 -4.19 -2.61 2.54
CA ILE A 235 -3.24 -1.51 2.37
C ILE A 235 -3.10 -0.70 3.66
N ALA A 236 -4.20 -0.25 4.27
CA ALA A 236 -4.15 0.55 5.49
C ALA A 236 -3.45 -0.19 6.64
N TYR A 237 -3.76 -1.47 6.87
CA TYR A 237 -3.08 -2.26 7.90
C TYR A 237 -1.59 -2.41 7.63
N SER A 238 -1.23 -2.71 6.39
CA SER A 238 0.16 -2.91 6.03
C SER A 238 0.96 -1.60 6.06
N CYS A 239 0.37 -0.45 5.67
CA CYS A 239 0.95 0.87 5.86
C CYS A 239 1.22 1.18 7.34
N LEU A 240 0.26 0.90 8.23
CA LEU A 240 0.44 1.09 9.67
C LEU A 240 1.54 0.19 10.23
N LEU A 241 1.64 -1.05 9.76
CA LEU A 241 2.71 -1.96 10.17
C LEU A 241 4.08 -1.46 9.69
N SER A 242 4.18 -1.03 8.43
CA SER A 242 5.39 -0.40 7.89
C SER A 242 5.78 0.84 8.69
N LEU A 243 4.81 1.65 9.09
CA LEU A 243 5.04 2.85 9.89
C LEU A 243 5.60 2.50 11.28
N ALA A 244 5.13 1.43 11.91
CA ALA A 244 5.70 0.97 13.18
C ALA A 244 7.17 0.52 13.03
N MET A 245 7.48 -0.21 11.96
CA MET A 245 8.85 -0.68 11.69
C MET A 245 9.80 0.48 11.39
N LEU A 246 9.33 1.45 10.59
CA LEU A 246 10.09 2.68 10.29
C LEU A 246 10.29 3.54 11.52
N GLY A 247 9.26 3.68 12.38
CA GLY A 247 9.40 4.39 13.65
C GLY A 247 10.46 3.75 14.55
N GLY A 248 10.49 2.42 14.62
CA GLY A 248 11.59 1.68 15.28
C GLY A 248 12.95 1.97 14.65
N GLY A 249 13.02 2.04 13.32
CA GLY A 249 14.22 2.43 12.57
C GLY A 249 14.69 3.85 12.90
N CYS A 250 13.79 4.84 12.93
CA CYS A 250 14.11 6.21 13.31
C CYS A 250 14.68 6.30 14.74
N VAL A 251 14.07 5.57 15.69
CA VAL A 251 14.59 5.51 17.07
C VAL A 251 15.98 4.87 17.10
N TYR A 252 16.17 3.73 16.43
CA TYR A 252 17.47 3.06 16.38
C TYR A 252 18.56 3.95 15.76
N SER A 253 18.26 4.61 14.64
CA SER A 253 19.19 5.53 13.98
C SER A 253 19.52 6.75 14.84
N GLY A 254 18.56 7.29 15.59
CA GLY A 254 18.83 8.37 16.55
C GLY A 254 19.74 7.94 17.70
N ILE A 255 19.69 6.66 18.12
CA ILE A 255 20.64 6.11 19.10
C ILE A 255 22.03 6.00 18.48
N ALA A 256 22.10 5.47 17.26
CA ALA A 256 23.35 5.23 16.55
C ALA A 256 24.08 6.54 16.20
N SER A 257 23.35 7.60 15.81
CA SER A 257 23.92 8.89 15.41
C SER A 257 24.19 9.86 16.56
N ARG A 258 24.08 9.39 17.81
CA ARG A 258 24.15 10.26 18.99
C ARG A 258 25.57 10.77 19.20
N GLY A 259 25.74 12.09 19.13
CA GLY A 259 27.04 12.77 19.30
C GLY A 259 27.68 13.22 17.99
N GLU A 260 27.20 12.71 16.85
CA GLU A 260 27.70 13.06 15.51
C GLU A 260 26.77 14.04 14.78
N VAL A 261 25.48 14.06 15.16
CA VAL A 261 24.44 14.91 14.57
C VAL A 261 23.96 15.92 15.61
N PRO A 262 23.53 17.15 15.23
CA PRO A 262 23.00 18.12 16.17
C PRO A 262 21.96 17.52 17.13
N THR A 263 22.11 17.84 18.40
CA THR A 263 21.27 17.29 19.48
C THR A 263 19.78 17.49 19.22
N ALA A 264 19.40 18.67 18.70
CA ALA A 264 18.01 18.98 18.34
C ALA A 264 17.46 18.01 17.29
N THR A 265 18.18 17.77 16.20
CA THR A 265 17.81 16.85 15.12
C THR A 265 17.64 15.42 15.64
N THR A 266 18.54 14.98 16.53
CA THR A 266 18.49 13.65 17.14
C THR A 266 17.23 13.47 18.00
N TRP A 267 16.90 14.45 18.86
CA TRP A 267 15.67 14.40 19.68
C TRP A 267 14.39 14.46 18.85
N LEU A 268 14.42 15.22 17.74
CA LEU A 268 13.29 15.30 16.83
C LEU A 268 13.08 13.98 16.09
N LEU A 269 14.15 13.30 15.67
CA LEU A 269 14.10 11.95 15.08
C LEU A 269 13.52 10.94 16.07
N PHE A 270 13.91 10.99 17.34
CA PHE A 270 13.34 10.17 18.41
C PHE A 270 11.84 10.46 18.62
N GLY A 271 11.48 11.73 18.69
CA GLY A 271 10.08 12.16 18.83
C GLY A 271 9.23 11.65 17.67
N CYS A 272 9.69 11.84 16.44
CA CYS A 272 9.00 11.34 15.24
C CYS A 272 8.88 9.82 15.24
N GLY A 273 9.96 9.08 15.54
CA GLY A 273 9.94 7.62 15.62
C GLY A 273 8.98 7.10 16.68
N GLY A 274 8.97 7.71 17.87
CA GLY A 274 8.01 7.40 18.93
C GLY A 274 6.57 7.67 18.52
N VAL A 275 6.29 8.83 17.90
CA VAL A 275 4.97 9.18 17.40
C VAL A 275 4.51 8.19 16.33
N GLN A 276 5.38 7.77 15.41
CA GLN A 276 5.04 6.80 14.37
C GLN A 276 4.60 5.45 14.93
N VAL A 277 5.30 4.95 15.95
CA VAL A 277 4.92 3.70 16.63
C VAL A 277 3.57 3.86 17.33
N ILE A 278 3.35 4.96 18.05
CA ILE A 278 2.08 5.24 18.73
C ILE A 278 0.95 5.34 17.71
N VAL A 279 1.14 6.10 16.63
CA VAL A 279 0.18 6.28 15.54
C VAL A 279 -0.15 4.95 14.88
N ALA A 280 0.83 4.09 14.64
CA ALA A 280 0.61 2.76 14.10
C ALA A 280 -0.30 1.91 15.02
N ILE A 281 -0.01 1.86 16.32
CA ILE A 281 -0.78 1.10 17.31
C ILE A 281 -2.21 1.66 17.45
N CYS A 282 -2.34 2.99 17.57
CA CYS A 282 -3.63 3.68 17.65
C CYS A 282 -4.44 3.48 16.37
N GLY A 283 -3.79 3.56 15.21
CA GLY A 283 -4.40 3.28 13.91
C GLY A 283 -4.95 1.86 13.87
N ILE A 284 -4.14 0.84 14.12
CA ILE A 284 -4.55 -0.57 14.09
C ILE A 284 -5.76 -0.79 15.02
N SER A 285 -5.73 -0.18 16.21
CA SER A 285 -6.81 -0.25 17.20
C SER A 285 -8.09 0.46 16.72
N ALA A 286 -7.96 1.65 16.12
CA ALA A 286 -9.07 2.40 15.55
C ALA A 286 -9.72 1.65 14.38
N PHE A 287 -8.93 1.02 13.50
CA PHE A 287 -9.43 0.20 12.40
C PHE A 287 -10.17 -1.05 12.88
N LYS A 288 -9.73 -1.67 13.98
CA LYS A 288 -10.42 -2.83 14.58
C LYS A 288 -11.74 -2.42 15.25
N ASN A 289 -11.76 -1.32 15.98
CA ASN A 289 -12.89 -0.94 16.83
C ASN A 289 -13.86 0.07 16.17
N LEU A 290 -13.56 0.55 14.95
CA LEU A 290 -14.36 1.56 14.23
C LEU A 290 -14.66 2.83 15.05
N ASN A 291 -13.81 3.20 16.01
CA ASN A 291 -14.06 4.38 16.82
C ASN A 291 -13.69 5.66 16.06
N ARG A 292 -14.71 6.46 15.72
CA ARG A 292 -14.61 7.68 14.93
C ARG A 292 -13.74 8.76 15.59
N GLU A 293 -13.81 8.88 16.92
CA GLU A 293 -12.98 9.84 17.66
C GLU A 293 -11.51 9.45 17.64
N CYS A 294 -11.20 8.16 17.81
CA CYS A 294 -9.82 7.66 17.69
C CYS A 294 -9.24 7.90 16.30
N ALA A 295 -10.05 7.72 15.24
CA ALA A 295 -9.62 8.00 13.87
C ALA A 295 -9.30 9.49 13.64
N ARG A 296 -10.08 10.41 14.25
CA ARG A 296 -9.83 11.85 14.14
C ARG A 296 -8.50 12.25 14.81
N TRP A 297 -8.27 11.79 16.04
CA TRP A 297 -7.03 12.06 16.76
C TRP A 297 -5.82 11.45 16.05
N PHE A 298 -5.97 10.24 15.49
CA PHE A 298 -4.97 9.60 14.65
C PHE A 298 -4.52 10.52 13.49
N PHE A 299 -5.45 11.16 12.78
CA PHE A 299 -5.08 12.09 11.69
C PHE A 299 -4.33 13.33 12.17
N ILE A 300 -4.77 13.93 13.27
CA ILE A 300 -4.12 15.14 13.81
C ILE A 300 -2.67 14.83 14.19
N VAL A 301 -2.45 13.72 14.90
CA VAL A 301 -1.11 13.30 15.32
C VAL A 301 -0.24 12.95 14.11
N LEU A 302 -0.81 12.29 13.10
CA LEU A 302 -0.10 11.96 11.87
C LEU A 302 0.35 13.22 11.11
N ILE A 303 -0.51 14.23 10.95
CA ILE A 303 -0.15 15.49 10.27
C ILE A 303 0.92 16.24 11.06
N ALA A 304 0.80 16.31 12.39
CA ALA A 304 1.78 16.98 13.23
C ALA A 304 3.17 16.33 13.13
N ALA A 305 3.26 14.99 13.15
CA ALA A 305 4.54 14.31 13.03
C ALA A 305 5.13 14.34 11.60
N CYS A 306 4.29 14.41 10.57
CA CYS A 306 4.73 14.68 9.19
C CYS A 306 5.38 16.08 9.10
N GLY A 307 4.74 17.12 9.65
CA GLY A 307 5.33 18.45 9.74
C GLY A 307 6.67 18.48 10.51
N GLY A 308 6.78 17.69 11.58
CA GLY A 308 8.03 17.49 12.31
C GLY A 308 9.14 16.86 11.46
N LEU A 309 8.82 15.82 10.69
CA LEU A 309 9.79 15.16 9.81
C LEU A 309 10.24 16.06 8.66
N VAL A 310 9.31 16.81 8.04
CA VAL A 310 9.66 17.81 7.03
C VAL A 310 10.64 18.84 7.60
N TYR A 311 10.43 19.30 8.83
CA TYR A 311 11.39 20.18 9.50
C TYR A 311 12.76 19.51 9.71
N VAL A 312 12.81 18.22 10.08
CA VAL A 312 14.07 17.46 10.17
C VAL A 312 14.77 17.41 8.82
N VAL A 313 14.04 17.08 7.75
CA VAL A 313 14.59 17.03 6.38
C VAL A 313 15.19 18.37 5.98
N ILE A 314 14.46 19.48 6.18
CA ILE A 314 14.92 20.84 5.84
C ILE A 314 16.14 21.24 6.69
N SER A 315 16.07 21.03 8.01
CA SER A 315 17.17 21.41 8.92
C SER A 315 18.42 20.58 8.69
N SER A 316 18.29 19.27 8.44
CA SER A 316 19.41 18.40 8.06
C SER A 316 20.03 18.82 6.72
N TYR A 317 19.20 19.19 5.73
CA TYR A 317 19.69 19.68 4.44
C TYR A 317 20.45 21.01 4.56
N GLN A 318 19.88 21.99 5.26
CA GLN A 318 20.54 23.27 5.51
C GLN A 318 21.86 23.06 6.26
N TYR A 319 21.87 22.18 7.26
CA TYR A 319 23.08 21.88 8.02
C TYR A 319 24.16 21.20 7.17
N LEU A 320 23.79 20.28 6.27
CA LEU A 320 24.70 19.68 5.27
C LEU A 320 25.27 20.72 4.31
N ARG A 321 24.45 21.70 3.90
CA ARG A 321 24.85 22.77 2.98
C ARG A 321 25.84 23.72 3.63
N ASP A 322 25.59 24.11 4.87
CA ASP A 322 26.28 25.24 5.50
C ASP A 322 27.53 24.83 6.30
N ASN A 323 27.69 23.55 6.66
CA ASN A 323 28.80 23.09 7.49
C ASN A 323 29.63 22.00 6.80
N SER A 324 30.96 22.17 6.77
CA SER A 324 31.88 21.08 6.44
C SER A 324 31.90 20.08 7.60
N MET A 325 31.33 18.90 7.38
CA MET A 325 31.27 17.84 8.38
C MET A 325 32.35 16.79 8.18
N GLU A 326 32.86 16.27 9.29
CA GLU A 326 33.84 15.17 9.29
C GLU A 326 33.21 13.84 8.82
N HIS A 327 31.90 13.67 9.07
CA HIS A 327 31.11 12.48 8.73
C HIS A 327 29.76 12.82 8.07
N PRO A 328 29.75 13.32 6.81
CA PRO A 328 28.51 13.65 6.10
C PRO A 328 27.57 12.45 5.88
N GLU A 329 28.11 11.22 5.86
CA GLU A 329 27.37 9.98 5.67
C GLU A 329 26.30 9.74 6.73
N ASN A 330 26.57 10.09 7.99
CA ASN A 330 25.62 9.85 9.09
C ASN A 330 24.46 10.83 9.03
N LEU A 331 24.71 12.08 8.63
CA LEU A 331 23.64 13.05 8.40
C LEU A 331 22.83 12.74 7.13
N MET A 332 23.47 12.24 6.07
CA MET A 332 22.78 11.73 4.88
C MET A 332 21.88 10.53 5.19
N LEU A 333 22.32 9.63 6.08
CA LEU A 333 21.52 8.51 6.56
C LEU A 333 20.30 9.01 7.35
N VAL A 334 20.50 9.97 8.27
CA VAL A 334 19.39 10.58 9.04
C VAL A 334 18.41 11.29 8.10
N PHE A 335 18.91 12.05 7.12
CA PHE A 335 18.11 12.71 6.10
C PHE A 335 17.29 11.69 5.28
N GLY A 336 17.94 10.64 4.78
CA GLY A 336 17.28 9.59 3.99
C GLY A 336 16.20 8.86 4.78
N ILE A 337 16.48 8.52 6.05
CA ILE A 337 15.49 7.90 6.93
C ILE A 337 14.32 8.85 7.20
N ALA A 338 14.58 10.12 7.53
CA ALA A 338 13.53 11.09 7.77
C ALA A 338 12.62 11.27 6.55
N LEU A 339 13.21 11.36 5.35
CA LEU A 339 12.50 11.50 4.07
C LEU A 339 11.65 10.26 3.75
N VAL A 340 12.19 9.06 3.91
CA VAL A 340 11.41 7.82 3.73
C VAL A 340 10.30 7.74 4.79
N SER A 341 10.58 8.12 6.03
CA SER A 341 9.58 8.08 7.10
C SER A 341 8.43 9.06 6.86
N ASP A 342 8.74 10.27 6.39
CA ASP A 342 7.76 11.29 6.02
C ASP A 342 6.84 10.78 4.90
N PHE A 343 7.45 10.17 3.88
CA PHE A 343 6.74 9.55 2.79
C PHE A 343 5.71 8.51 3.27
N PHE A 344 6.12 7.58 4.12
CA PHE A 344 5.21 6.55 4.64
C PHE A 344 4.11 7.13 5.53
N MET A 345 4.38 8.20 6.27
CA MET A 345 3.37 8.92 7.03
C MET A 345 2.30 9.53 6.12
N LEU A 346 2.71 10.24 5.08
CA LEU A 346 1.80 10.83 4.10
C LEU A 346 0.92 9.77 3.43
N VAL A 347 1.54 8.69 2.94
CA VAL A 347 0.81 7.56 2.34
C VAL A 347 -0.20 6.96 3.30
N THR A 348 0.21 6.72 4.55
CA THR A 348 -0.66 6.14 5.57
C THR A 348 -1.85 7.05 5.85
N GLY A 349 -1.63 8.37 5.87
CA GLY A 349 -2.68 9.37 6.03
C GLY A 349 -3.67 9.38 4.88
N VAL A 350 -3.19 9.38 3.64
CA VAL A 350 -4.05 9.32 2.47
C VAL A 350 -4.85 8.01 2.45
N ALA A 351 -4.20 6.87 2.67
CA ALA A 351 -4.85 5.56 2.69
C ALA A 351 -5.92 5.47 3.78
N ALA A 352 -5.63 5.95 5.00
CA ALA A 352 -6.58 5.99 6.09
C ALA A 352 -7.76 6.92 5.78
N SER A 353 -7.51 8.08 5.16
CA SER A 353 -8.54 9.06 4.81
C SER A 353 -9.48 8.50 3.75
N CYS A 354 -8.94 7.88 2.70
CA CYS A 354 -9.72 7.19 1.69
C CYS A 354 -10.58 6.07 2.30
N PHE A 355 -10.03 5.31 3.24
CA PHE A 355 -10.81 4.28 3.94
C PHE A 355 -11.95 4.87 4.76
N TYR A 356 -11.67 5.92 5.54
CA TYR A 356 -12.66 6.59 6.38
C TYR A 356 -13.80 7.20 5.53
N CYS A 357 -13.47 7.88 4.43
CA CYS A 357 -14.45 8.42 3.49
C CYS A 357 -15.33 7.30 2.88
N LYS A 358 -14.73 6.18 2.49
CA LYS A 358 -15.48 5.02 1.96
C LYS A 358 -16.43 4.44 3.00
N GLN A 359 -16.02 4.33 4.26
CA GLN A 359 -16.91 3.87 5.33
C GLN A 359 -18.05 4.84 5.58
N LYS A 360 -17.77 6.15 5.67
CA LYS A 360 -18.82 7.17 5.86
C LYS A 360 -19.87 7.12 4.75
N GLY A 361 -19.44 6.91 3.51
CA GLY A 361 -20.35 6.71 2.37
C GLY A 361 -21.21 5.45 2.50
N ALA A 362 -20.63 4.34 2.96
CA ALA A 362 -21.36 3.10 3.19
C ALA A 362 -22.41 3.22 4.31
N PHE A 363 -22.07 3.90 5.42
CA PHE A 363 -23.03 4.19 6.49
C PHE A 363 -24.16 5.11 6.02
N ALA A 364 -23.83 6.19 5.30
CA ALA A 364 -24.84 7.09 4.74
C ALA A 364 -25.78 6.40 3.74
N ALA A 365 -25.28 5.44 2.97
CA ALA A 365 -26.10 4.64 2.07
C ALA A 365 -27.00 3.63 2.82
N ALA A 366 -26.48 3.02 3.90
CA ALA A 366 -27.25 2.12 4.76
C ALA A 366 -28.38 2.86 5.49
N ASP A 367 -28.11 4.06 6.01
CA ASP A 367 -29.12 4.90 6.67
C ASP A 367 -30.25 5.30 5.70
N LYS A 368 -29.90 5.73 4.48
CA LYS A 368 -30.89 6.02 3.42
C LYS A 368 -31.71 4.80 3.01
N SER A 369 -31.08 3.62 2.95
CA SER A 369 -31.80 2.37 2.68
C SER A 369 -32.75 2.00 3.83
N ALA A 370 -32.35 2.22 5.08
CA ALA A 370 -33.20 1.98 6.24
C ALA A 370 -34.42 2.92 6.25
N GLU A 371 -34.22 4.21 5.96
CA GLU A 371 -35.32 5.19 5.83
C GLU A 371 -36.31 4.79 4.72
N GLY A 372 -35.82 4.39 3.55
CA GLY A 372 -36.68 3.92 2.44
C GLY A 372 -37.50 2.68 2.80
N THR A 373 -36.93 1.75 3.58
CA THR A 373 -37.62 0.53 4.02
C THR A 373 -38.72 0.82 5.06
N ILE A 374 -38.51 1.82 5.93
CA ILE A 374 -39.51 2.28 6.91
C ILE A 374 -40.69 2.98 6.22
N HIS A 375 -40.44 3.74 5.14
CA HIS A 375 -41.50 4.38 4.35
C HIS A 375 -42.37 3.37 3.58
N PHE A 376 -41.79 2.29 3.03
CA PHE A 376 -42.58 1.21 2.41
C PHE A 376 -43.42 0.43 3.45
N SER A 377 -42.88 0.15 4.62
CA SER A 377 -43.59 -0.55 5.71
C SER A 377 -44.78 0.24 6.26
N ASN A 378 -44.72 1.57 6.26
CA ASN A 378 -45.84 2.41 6.70
C ASN A 378 -46.94 2.59 5.64
N ASN A 379 -46.61 2.50 4.35
CA ASN A 379 -47.61 2.55 3.28
C ASN A 379 -48.42 1.24 3.18
N ASP A 380 -47.78 0.07 3.40
CA ASP A 380 -48.51 -1.20 3.45
C ASP A 380 -49.50 -1.29 4.62
N LYS A 381 -49.21 -0.62 5.75
CA LYS A 381 -50.16 -0.52 6.88
C LYS A 381 -51.35 0.40 6.58
N ARG A 382 -51.23 1.36 5.64
CA ARG A 382 -52.36 2.20 5.21
C ARG A 382 -53.24 1.53 4.15
N PHE A 383 -52.70 0.63 3.33
CA PHE A 383 -53.48 -0.10 2.32
C PHE A 383 -54.08 -1.43 2.80
N GLY A 384 -53.65 -1.98 3.93
CA GLY A 384 -54.18 -3.24 4.49
C GLY A 384 -55.51 -3.17 5.24
N LYS A 385 -56.19 -2.02 5.32
CA LYS A 385 -57.40 -1.86 6.16
C LYS A 385 -58.75 -2.00 5.45
N LYS A 386 -58.79 -2.50 4.21
CA LYS A 386 -60.05 -2.89 3.54
C LYS A 386 -60.05 -4.37 3.15
N GLY A 387 -60.63 -5.18 4.02
CA GLY A 387 -61.25 -6.45 3.64
C GLY A 387 -60.39 -7.70 3.84
N ARG A 388 -60.50 -8.31 5.03
CA ARG A 388 -60.83 -9.74 5.18
C ARG A 388 -60.92 -10.09 6.67
N GLY A 389 -62.14 -10.23 7.14
CA GLY A 389 -62.40 -11.03 8.32
C GLY A 389 -62.08 -12.50 8.02
N ARG A 390 -61.24 -13.11 8.85
CA ARG A 390 -61.45 -14.49 9.34
C ARG A 390 -60.40 -14.82 10.40
N ASN A 391 -60.93 -15.40 11.48
CA ASN A 391 -60.24 -15.91 12.65
C ASN A 391 -58.97 -16.71 12.33
N GLY A 392 -57.87 -16.36 12.98
CA GLY A 392 -56.63 -17.14 12.96
C GLY A 392 -55.70 -16.71 14.10
N LYS A 393 -55.58 -17.57 15.12
CA LYS A 393 -54.73 -17.40 16.29
C LYS A 393 -53.25 -17.16 15.93
N GLY A 394 -52.70 -16.10 16.53
CA GLY A 394 -51.34 -15.90 17.02
C GLY A 394 -50.14 -16.63 16.38
N ARG A 395 -49.19 -15.84 15.86
CA ARG A 395 -47.78 -15.88 16.31
C ARG A 395 -47.03 -14.64 15.85
N ALA A 396 -46.41 -13.97 16.82
CA ALA A 396 -45.65 -12.74 16.68
C ALA A 396 -44.51 -12.88 15.65
N ARG A 397 -44.49 -11.98 14.66
CA ARG A 397 -43.33 -11.67 13.82
C ARG A 397 -42.51 -10.59 14.54
N GLU A 398 -41.71 -10.99 15.52
CA GLU A 398 -40.77 -10.10 16.22
C GLU A 398 -39.30 -10.53 16.02
N ILE A 399 -39.05 -11.56 15.19
CA ILE A 399 -37.72 -12.18 15.04
C ILE A 399 -36.85 -11.52 13.95
N GLN A 400 -37.37 -10.60 13.12
CA GLN A 400 -36.60 -10.07 11.99
C GLN A 400 -35.77 -8.81 12.28
N LEU A 401 -36.02 -8.08 13.37
CA LEU A 401 -35.28 -6.83 13.66
C LEU A 401 -33.97 -7.04 14.44
N THR A 402 -33.85 -8.13 15.18
CA THR A 402 -32.62 -8.45 15.94
C THR A 402 -31.47 -8.92 15.05
N ASN A 403 -31.77 -9.65 13.97
CA ASN A 403 -30.72 -10.18 13.06
C ASN A 403 -30.06 -9.11 12.18
N VAL A 404 -30.71 -7.97 11.93
CA VAL A 404 -30.10 -6.87 11.17
C VAL A 404 -29.06 -6.14 12.01
N ARG A 405 -29.27 -6.05 13.33
CA ARG A 405 -28.35 -5.39 14.26
C ARG A 405 -27.11 -6.23 14.61
N THR A 406 -27.13 -7.53 14.31
CA THR A 406 -25.98 -8.44 14.48
C THR A 406 -25.23 -8.69 13.16
N ALA A 407 -25.79 -8.25 12.02
CA ALA A 407 -25.19 -8.39 10.70
C ALA A 407 -24.53 -7.10 10.18
N LEU A 408 -24.82 -5.95 10.79
CA LEU A 408 -24.06 -4.68 10.70
C LEU A 408 -22.97 -4.66 11.77
#